data_AF-K0YU96-F1
#
_entry.id   AF-K0YU96-F1
#
_cell.length_a   1.000
_cell.length_b   1.000
_cell.length_c   1.000
_cell.angle_alpha   90.00
_cell.angle_beta   90.00
_cell.angle_gamma   90.00
#
_symmetry.space_group_name_H-M   'P 1'
#
loop_
_entity.id
_entity.type
_entity.pdbx_description
1 polymer ?
#
loop_
_entity_poly.entity_id
_entity_poly.type
_entity_poly.pdbx_seq_one_letter_code
_entity_poly.pdbx_strand_id
1 'polypeptide(L)' 'MVAPRCPLRPGEPCTLCQAFVTGPEDCQTVKLVMQDPELRELLAERRREYNAQRKAQKITPVS' A
#
# COMPACT_ATOMS: atom_id res chain seq x y z
N MET A 1 -8.72 -15.28 -9.26
CA MET A 1 -8.97 -13.84 -9.04
C MET A 1 -7.74 -13.23 -8.42
N VAL A 2 -7.21 -12.13 -8.97
CA VAL A 2 -6.12 -11.38 -8.34
C VAL A 2 -6.76 -10.44 -7.31
N ALA A 3 -6.47 -10.64 -6.03
CA ALA A 3 -6.95 -9.73 -5.00
C ALA A 3 -6.36 -8.32 -5.22
N PRO A 4 -7.16 -7.25 -5.11
CA PRO A 4 -6.64 -5.89 -5.23
C PRO A 4 -5.60 -5.65 -4.13
N ARG A 5 -4.58 -4.83 -4.40
CA ARG A 5 -3.58 -4.45 -3.38
C ARG A 5 -4.08 -3.30 -2.52
N CYS A 6 -3.64 -3.25 -1.27
CA CYS A 6 -3.91 -2.12 -0.38
C CYS A 6 -3.02 -0.91 -0.77
N PRO A 7 -3.58 0.26 -1.10
CA PRO A 7 -2.78 1.44 -1.44
C PRO A 7 -1.91 1.95 -0.28
N LEU A 8 -2.32 1.67 0.97
CA LEU A 8 -1.64 2.12 2.19
C LEU A 8 -0.60 1.12 2.71
N ARG A 9 -0.68 -0.15 2.32
CA ARG A 9 0.24 -1.21 2.76
C ARG A 9 0.95 -1.82 1.54
N PRO A 10 2.07 -1.22 1.10
CA PRO A 10 2.80 -1.69 -0.07
C PRO A 10 3.14 -3.19 0.04
N GLY A 11 2.71 -3.98 -0.94
CA GLY A 11 2.97 -5.41 -0.99
C GLY A 11 1.86 -6.31 -0.47
N GLU A 12 0.98 -5.78 0.37
CA GLU A 12 -0.10 -6.55 0.96
C GLU A 12 -1.36 -6.51 0.09
N PRO A 13 -2.10 -7.63 -0.03
CA PRO A 13 -3.43 -7.61 -0.59
C PRO A 13 -4.36 -6.76 0.30
N CYS A 14 -5.45 -6.28 -0.28
CA CYS A 14 -6.55 -5.73 0.48
C CYS A 14 -7.20 -6.86 1.29
N THR A 15 -7.40 -6.64 2.59
CA THR A 15 -8.01 -7.61 3.51
C THR A 15 -9.40 -7.18 3.99
N LEU A 16 -9.98 -6.15 3.37
CA LEU A 16 -11.29 -5.59 3.73
C LEU A 16 -11.41 -5.28 5.24
N CYS A 17 -10.37 -4.64 5.80
CA CYS A 17 -10.26 -4.38 7.23
C CYS A 17 -11.26 -3.34 7.78
N GLN A 18 -12.00 -2.64 6.91
CA GLN A 18 -13.02 -1.67 7.26
C GLN A 18 -14.40 -2.22 6.90
N ALA A 19 -15.39 -1.96 7.74
CA ALA A 19 -16.76 -2.43 7.52
C ALA A 19 -17.35 -1.82 6.22
N PHE A 20 -18.17 -2.62 5.53
CA PHE A 20 -18.88 -2.25 4.29
C PHE A 20 -18.00 -1.91 3.08
N VAL A 21 -16.68 -2.02 3.19
CA VAL A 21 -15.76 -1.80 2.08
C VAL A 21 -15.70 -3.05 1.20
N THR A 22 -15.81 -2.87 -0.13
CA THR A 22 -15.66 -3.94 -1.13
C THR A 22 -14.28 -3.96 -1.78
N GLY A 23 -13.50 -2.90 -1.60
CA GLY A 23 -12.17 -2.74 -2.19
C GLY A 23 -11.54 -1.38 -1.89
N PRO A 24 -10.33 -1.12 -2.41
CA PRO A 24 -9.61 0.12 -2.17
C PRO A 24 -10.32 1.36 -2.74
N GLU A 25 -11.19 1.19 -3.74
CA GLU A 25 -11.97 2.27 -4.36
C GLU A 25 -12.98 2.92 -3.41
N ASP A 26 -13.54 2.16 -2.47
CA ASP A 26 -14.53 2.63 -1.49
C ASP A 26 -13.95 2.73 -0.06
N CYS A 27 -12.63 2.56 0.10
CA CYS A 27 -12.00 2.62 1.41
C CYS A 27 -11.85 4.06 1.91
N GLN A 28 -12.63 4.43 2.94
CA GLN A 28 -12.59 5.77 3.53
C GLN A 28 -11.19 6.19 4.02
N THR A 29 -10.41 5.28 4.61
CA THR A 29 -9.04 5.59 5.05
C THR A 29 -8.12 5.94 3.87
N VAL A 30 -8.24 5.22 2.75
CA VAL A 30 -7.50 5.55 1.53
C VAL A 30 -7.86 6.95 1.06
N LYS A 31 -9.17 7.29 1.04
CA LYS A 31 -9.64 8.61 0.64
C LYS A 31 -9.04 9.73 1.51
N LEU A 32 -9.07 9.57 2.85
CA LEU A 32 -8.54 10.56 3.79
C LEU A 32 -7.03 10.79 3.59
N VAL A 33 -6.25 9.72 3.50
CA VAL A 33 -4.79 9.81 3.27
C VAL A 33 -4.48 10.47 1.93
N MET A 34 -5.27 10.20 0.89
CA MET A 34 -5.02 10.76 -0.44
C MET A 34 -5.46 12.23 -0.57
N GLN A 35 -6.37 12.70 0.29
CA GLN A 35 -6.82 14.09 0.36
C GLN A 35 -5.88 14.97 1.19
N ASP A 36 -5.19 14.38 2.17
CA ASP A 36 -4.21 15.08 2.98
C ASP A 36 -2.82 15.08 2.31
N PRO A 37 -2.24 16.26 2.00
CA PRO A 37 -0.98 16.34 1.26
C PRO A 37 0.21 15.78 2.04
N GLU A 38 0.26 15.95 3.36
CA GLU A 38 1.37 15.48 4.19
C GLU A 38 1.36 13.95 4.28
N LEU A 39 0.19 13.37 4.53
CA LEU A 39 0.00 11.92 4.58
C LEU A 39 0.24 11.28 3.21
N ARG A 40 -0.14 11.95 2.11
CA ARG A 40 0.13 11.48 0.76
C ARG A 40 1.63 11.45 0.46
N GLU A 41 2.38 12.47 0.86
CA GLU A 41 3.84 12.49 0.70
C GLU A 41 4.52 11.42 1.56
N LEU A 42 4.07 11.25 2.80
CA LEU A 42 4.54 10.16 3.67
C LEU A 42 4.28 8.79 3.03
N LEU A 43 3.11 8.56 2.45
CA LEU A 43 2.80 7.33 1.74
C LEU A 43 3.71 7.13 0.51
N ALA A 44 4.04 8.20 -0.21
CA ALA A 44 4.96 8.14 -1.33
C ALA A 44 6.39 7.78 -0.88
N GLU A 45 6.84 8.30 0.26
CA GLU A 45 8.10 7.88 0.89
C GLU A 45 8.08 6.39 1.25
N ARG A 46 7.06 5.92 1.98
CA ARG A 46 6.92 4.49 2.34
C ARG A 46 6.94 3.57 1.12
N ARG A 47 6.31 3.98 0.01
CA ARG A 47 6.34 3.24 -1.25
C ARG A 47 7.74 3.19 -1.87
N ARG A 48 8.50 4.29 -1.81
CA ARG A 48 9.90 4.34 -2.27
C ARG A 48 10.78 3.40 -1.44
N GLU A 49 10.66 3.44 -0.11
CA GLU A 49 11.39 2.56 0.81
C GLU A 49 11.09 1.08 0.52
N TYR A 50 9.81 0.71 0.42
CA TYR A 50 9.39 -0.65 0.10
C TYR A 50 9.99 -1.14 -1.23
N ASN A 51 9.96 -0.30 -2.27
CA ASN A 51 10.52 -0.65 -3.57
C ASN A 51 12.05 -0.79 -3.52
N ALA A 52 12.76 0.05 -2.77
CA ALA A 52 14.19 -0.06 -2.56
C ALA A 52 14.54 -1.37 -1.84
N GLN A 53 13.85 -1.69 -0.75
CA GLN A 53 14.04 -2.94 0.01
C GLN A 53 13.74 -4.17 -0.86
N ARG A 54 12.66 -4.14 -1.64
CA ARG A 54 12.34 -5.25 -2.56
C ARG A 54 13.35 -5.44 -3.66
N LYS A 55 13.95 -4.35 -4.17
CA LYS A 55 15.04 -4.45 -5.13
C LYS A 55 16.26 -5.07 -4.46
N ALA A 56 16.65 -4.60 -3.27
CA ALA A 56 17.77 -5.16 -2.51
C ALA A 56 17.58 -6.66 -2.22
N GLN A 57 16.40 -7.08 -1.75
CA GLN A 57 16.07 -8.49 -1.51
C GLN A 57 16.09 -9.36 -2.78
N LYS A 58 15.81 -8.78 -3.95
CA LYS A 58 15.93 -9.51 -5.23
C LYS A 58 17.38 -9.61 -5.70
N ILE A 59 18.24 -8.67 -5.30
CA ILE A 59 19.66 -8.61 -5.68
C ILE A 59 20.49 -9.51 -4.76
N THR A 60 20.10 -9.63 -3.49
CA THR A 60 20.69 -10.58 -2.55
C THR A 60 19.81 -11.84 -2.56
N PRO A 61 20.08 -12.85 -3.40
CA PRO A 61 19.33 -14.10 -3.34
C PRO A 61 19.51 -14.67 -1.93
N VAL A 62 18.44 -14.69 -1.15
CA VAL A 62 18.38 -15.51 0.06
C VAL A 62 18.68 -16.95 -0.38
N SER A 63 19.75 -17.52 0.18
CA SER A 63 20.11 -18.92 0.02
C SER A 63 19.12 -19.82 0.76
#